data_AF-A0A9X0CNM6-F1
#
_entry.id   AF-A0A9X0CNM6-F1
#
_cell.length_a   1.000
_cell.length_b   1.000
_cell.length_c   1.000
_cell.angle_alpha   90.00
_cell.angle_beta   90.00
_cell.angle_gamma   90.00
#
_symmetry.space_group_name_H-M   'P 1'
#
loop_
_entity.id
_entity.type
_entity.pdbx_description
1 polymer ?
#
loop_
_entity_poly.entity_id
_entity_poly.type
_entity_poly.pdbx_seq_one_letter_code
_entity_poly.pdbx_strand_id
1 'polypeptide(L)'
;MIRERTLLADYAPEEEARNSLSRYLSGLTFTDEDDFGLRLPEKDIPEGFHLIHKRSSKRTKYTTNPGFAIIVSKESSWRSDITGEEVWESTDLHLHCKEWDELLSSGVWEPEVIVGKLPEFFQFVKQVQGFVAQEMKVLKNK
;
A
#
# COMPACT_ATOMS: atom_id res chain seq x y z
N MET A 1 -23.95 -21.90 22.01
CA MET A 1 -24.59 -20.63 21.59
C MET A 1 -23.50 -19.56 21.61
N ILE A 2 -22.82 -19.37 20.48
CA ILE A 2 -21.67 -18.46 20.38
C ILE A 2 -22.25 -17.06 20.21
N ARG A 3 -22.05 -16.19 21.20
CA ARG A 3 -22.34 -14.76 21.06
C ARG A 3 -21.29 -14.19 20.12
N GLU A 4 -21.74 -13.86 18.91
CA GLU A 4 -21.01 -13.06 17.94
C GLU A 4 -20.72 -11.70 18.61
N ARG A 5 -19.50 -11.56 19.14
CA ARG A 5 -19.02 -10.30 19.69
C ARG A 5 -18.57 -9.48 18.50
N THR A 6 -19.51 -8.76 17.90
CA THR A 6 -19.21 -7.71 16.92
C THR A 6 -18.17 -6.81 17.57
N LEU A 7 -16.94 -6.86 17.07
CA LEU A 7 -15.90 -5.89 17.40
C LEU A 7 -16.41 -4.55 16.85
N LEU A 8 -17.22 -3.86 17.66
CA LEU A 8 -17.52 -2.45 17.45
C LEU A 8 -16.17 -1.76 17.48
N ALA A 9 -15.68 -1.41 16.31
CA ALA A 9 -14.53 -0.55 16.15
C ALA A 9 -14.77 0.71 16.98
N ASP A 10 -13.97 0.94 18.03
CA ASP A 10 -14.01 2.14 18.90
C ASP A 10 -13.74 3.46 18.15
N TYR A 11 -13.61 3.40 16.83
CA TYR A 11 -13.21 4.46 15.91
C TYR A 11 -14.15 4.54 14.70
N ALA A 12 -15.37 4.00 14.80
CA ALA A 12 -16.37 4.20 13.78
C ALA A 12 -16.67 5.70 13.64
N PRO A 13 -16.50 6.30 12.44
CA PRO A 13 -16.82 7.71 12.25
C PRO A 13 -18.27 7.98 12.63
N GLU A 14 -18.52 9.18 13.15
CA GLU A 14 -19.87 9.66 13.44
C GLU A 14 -20.78 9.48 12.22
N GLU A 15 -22.07 9.28 12.47
CA GLU A 15 -23.04 9.00 11.42
C GLU A 15 -23.04 10.07 10.32
N GLU A 16 -22.85 11.33 10.71
CA GLU A 16 -22.71 12.47 9.80
C GLU A 16 -21.50 12.31 8.87
N ALA A 17 -20.32 12.00 9.42
CA ALA A 17 -19.11 11.78 8.64
C ALA A 17 -19.27 10.60 7.66
N ARG A 18 -19.95 9.52 8.08
CA ARG A 18 -20.26 8.38 7.19
C ARG A 18 -21.19 8.80 6.05
N ASN A 19 -22.26 9.54 6.35
CA ASN A 19 -23.22 9.99 5.34
C ASN A 19 -22.57 10.95 4.33
N SER A 20 -21.73 11.87 4.80
CA SER A 20 -20.95 12.77 3.95
C SER A 20 -19.98 12.00 3.05
N LEU A 21 -19.26 11.02 3.62
CA LEU A 21 -18.37 10.16 2.85
C LEU A 21 -19.13 9.31 1.82
N SER A 22 -20.23 8.65 2.19
CA SER A 22 -21.03 7.84 1.27
C SER A 22 -21.59 8.67 0.12
N ARG A 23 -22.06 9.89 0.40
CA ARG A 23 -22.52 10.82 -0.65
C ARG A 23 -21.38 11.22 -1.58
N TYR A 24 -20.20 11.51 -1.04
CA TYR A 24 -19.02 11.84 -1.85
C TYR A 24 -18.60 10.66 -2.73
N LEU A 25 -18.46 9.46 -2.15
CA LEU A 25 -18.07 8.25 -2.89
C LEU A 25 -19.09 7.82 -3.94
N SER A 26 -20.39 8.12 -3.76
CA SER A 26 -21.43 7.80 -4.75
C SER A 26 -21.27 8.53 -6.09
N GLY A 27 -20.49 9.62 -6.12
CA GLY A 27 -20.19 10.35 -7.35
C GLY A 27 -18.88 9.91 -8.03
N LEU A 28 -18.18 8.89 -7.51
CA LEU A 28 -16.99 8.36 -8.14
C LEU A 28 -17.34 7.65 -9.45
N THR A 29 -16.57 7.93 -10.50
CA THR A 29 -16.65 7.20 -11.76
C THR A 29 -15.29 6.65 -12.15
N PHE A 30 -15.29 5.46 -12.76
CA PHE A 30 -14.09 4.87 -13.36
C PHE A 30 -13.96 5.37 -14.80
N THR A 31 -12.74 5.69 -15.20
CA THR A 31 -12.40 6.24 -16.51
C THR A 31 -11.05 5.66 -16.94
N ASP A 32 -10.77 5.59 -18.24
CA ASP A 32 -9.46 5.23 -18.77
C ASP A 32 -8.64 6.47 -19.21
N GLU A 33 -9.12 7.68 -18.88
CA GLU A 33 -8.51 8.95 -19.30
C GLU A 33 -7.25 9.33 -18.51
N ASP A 34 -7.08 8.81 -17.29
CA ASP A 34 -5.91 9.07 -16.44
C ASP A 34 -5.29 7.78 -15.87
N ASP A 35 -4.03 7.90 -15.40
CA ASP A 35 -3.27 6.78 -14.83
C ASP A 35 -3.83 6.23 -13.50
N PHE A 36 -4.81 6.92 -12.91
CA PHE A 36 -5.49 6.49 -11.68
C PHE A 36 -6.77 5.70 -11.96
N GLY A 37 -7.31 5.82 -13.17
CA GLY A 37 -8.53 5.18 -13.60
C GLY A 37 -9.78 5.66 -12.86
N LEU A 38 -9.71 6.83 -12.20
CA LEU A 38 -10.69 7.27 -11.21
C LEU A 38 -10.94 8.78 -11.29
N ARG A 39 -12.17 9.15 -11.65
CA ARG A 39 -12.66 10.52 -11.61
C ARG A 39 -13.39 10.78 -10.30
N LEU A 40 -12.99 11.87 -9.64
CA LEU A 40 -13.62 12.34 -8.42
C LEU A 40 -14.85 13.19 -8.77
N PRO A 41 -15.85 13.29 -7.88
CA PRO A 41 -16.91 14.26 -8.03
C PRO A 41 -16.33 15.67 -8.15
N GLU A 42 -16.84 16.49 -9.08
CA GLU A 42 -16.38 17.88 -9.33
C GLU A 42 -16.65 18.86 -8.17
N LYS A 43 -17.30 18.40 -7.09
CA LYS A 43 -17.61 19.25 -5.94
C LYS A 43 -16.32 19.46 -5.15
N ASP A 44 -16.14 20.70 -4.68
CA ASP A 44 -15.07 21.10 -3.76
C ASP A 44 -14.87 20.06 -2.64
N ILE A 45 -13.65 19.99 -2.11
CA ILE A 45 -13.29 19.13 -0.98
C ILE A 45 -14.40 19.19 0.07
N PRO A 46 -15.03 18.07 0.47
CA PRO A 46 -16.15 18.10 1.41
C PRO A 46 -15.79 18.84 2.70
N GLU A 47 -16.77 19.53 3.30
CA GLU A 47 -16.58 20.22 4.57
C GLU A 47 -16.02 19.27 5.64
N GLY A 48 -14.99 19.70 6.36
CA GLY A 48 -14.25 18.89 7.33
C GLY A 48 -13.03 18.13 6.75
N PHE A 49 -12.79 18.20 5.44
CA PHE A 49 -11.62 17.62 4.79
C PHE A 49 -10.70 18.73 4.25
N HIS A 50 -9.38 18.48 4.30
CA HIS A 50 -8.36 19.45 3.87
C HIS A 50 -7.48 18.92 2.73
N LEU A 51 -7.63 17.64 2.39
CA LEU A 51 -6.75 16.93 1.48
C LEU A 51 -7.53 15.87 0.73
N ILE A 52 -7.37 15.84 -0.59
CA ILE A 52 -7.70 14.69 -1.41
C ILE A 52 -6.39 14.07 -1.89
N HIS A 53 -6.27 12.76 -1.76
CA HIS A 53 -5.10 12.01 -2.20
C HIS A 53 -5.52 10.80 -3.03
N LYS A 54 -4.96 10.68 -4.24
CA LYS A 54 -5.08 9.51 -5.11
C LYS A 54 -3.72 8.84 -5.23
N ARG A 55 -3.74 7.52 -5.31
CA ARG A 55 -2.53 6.71 -5.48
C ARG A 55 -2.84 5.50 -6.33
N SER A 56 -2.09 5.32 -7.40
CA SER A 56 -2.11 4.11 -8.22
C SER A 56 -0.73 3.46 -8.17
N SER A 57 -0.69 2.13 -8.22
CA SER A 57 0.58 1.40 -8.18
C SER A 57 0.56 0.25 -9.16
N LYS A 58 1.57 0.20 -10.02
CA LYS A 58 1.85 -0.95 -10.88
C LYS A 58 2.91 -1.82 -10.22
N ARG A 59 2.51 -3.01 -9.80
CA ARG A 59 3.35 -3.94 -9.03
C ARG A 59 3.76 -5.16 -9.85
N THR A 60 5.04 -5.50 -9.78
CA THR A 60 5.58 -6.75 -10.33
C THR A 60 6.20 -7.57 -9.21
N LYS A 61 5.77 -8.83 -9.09
CA LYS A 61 6.25 -9.77 -8.06
C LYS A 61 7.26 -10.75 -8.66
N TYR A 62 8.38 -10.95 -7.96
CA TYR A 62 9.44 -11.89 -8.29
C TYR A 62 9.59 -12.90 -7.15
N THR A 63 9.49 -14.20 -7.45
CA THR A 63 9.45 -15.30 -6.46
C THR A 63 10.63 -16.26 -6.61
N THR A 64 11.82 -15.74 -6.90
CA THR A 64 13.02 -16.55 -7.12
C THR A 64 13.56 -17.26 -5.87
N ASN A 65 13.12 -16.84 -4.67
CA ASN A 65 13.47 -17.47 -3.40
C ASN A 65 12.23 -18.14 -2.79
N PRO A 66 12.27 -19.45 -2.45
CA PRO A 66 11.15 -20.13 -1.81
C PRO A 66 10.71 -19.40 -0.53
N GLY A 67 9.42 -19.09 -0.40
CA GLY A 67 8.86 -18.43 0.77
C GLY A 67 9.09 -16.91 0.87
N PHE A 68 9.95 -16.34 0.03
CA PHE A 68 10.21 -14.90 -0.03
C PHE A 68 9.85 -14.33 -1.41
N ALA A 69 9.55 -13.03 -1.46
CA ALA A 69 9.28 -12.37 -2.73
C ALA A 69 9.81 -10.94 -2.74
N ILE A 70 10.22 -10.50 -3.91
CA ILE A 70 10.52 -9.10 -4.21
C ILE A 70 9.32 -8.53 -4.94
N ILE A 71 8.78 -7.41 -4.49
CA ILE A 71 7.75 -6.67 -5.22
C ILE A 71 8.32 -5.31 -5.58
N VAL A 72 8.41 -5.03 -6.87
CA VAL A 72 8.72 -3.70 -7.38
C VAL A 72 7.42 -2.99 -7.64
N SER A 73 7.19 -1.87 -6.97
CA SER A 73 6.01 -1.04 -7.11
C SER A 73 6.40 0.28 -7.76
N LYS A 74 5.87 0.56 -8.95
CA LYS A 74 5.91 1.91 -9.52
C LYS A 74 4.62 2.59 -9.11
N GLU A 75 4.74 3.65 -8.33
CA GLU A 75 3.63 4.35 -7.74
C GLU A 75 3.52 5.74 -8.35
N SER A 76 2.30 6.11 -8.75
CA SER A 76 1.92 7.47 -9.12
C SER A 76 0.99 7.96 -8.03
N SER A 77 1.29 9.13 -7.48
CA SER A 77 0.51 9.77 -6.44
C SER A 77 0.12 11.17 -6.87
N TRP A 78 -1.11 11.55 -6.59
CA TRP A 78 -1.64 12.88 -6.81
C TRP A 78 -2.30 13.35 -5.52
N ARG A 79 -2.04 14.61 -5.13
CA ARG A 79 -2.73 15.25 -4.02
C ARG A 79 -3.23 16.63 -4.40
N SER A 80 -4.33 17.03 -3.78
CA SER A 80 -4.89 18.37 -3.87
C SER A 80 -5.28 18.84 -2.47
N ASP A 81 -4.75 20.01 -2.09
CA ASP A 81 -5.04 20.71 -0.84
C ASP A 81 -5.14 22.23 -1.06
N ILE A 82 -5.23 23.00 0.04
CA ILE A 82 -5.33 24.47 -0.01
C ILE A 82 -4.12 25.17 -0.67
N THR A 83 -2.99 24.47 -0.79
CA THR A 83 -1.75 24.99 -1.39
C THR A 83 -1.64 24.70 -2.87
N GLY A 84 -2.47 23.79 -3.39
CA GLY A 84 -2.57 23.45 -4.80
C GLY A 84 -2.53 21.94 -5.02
N GLU A 85 -2.21 21.58 -6.26
CA GLU A 85 -2.08 20.19 -6.69
C GLU A 85 -0.61 19.79 -6.84
N GLU A 86 -0.31 18.55 -6.48
CA GLU A 86 1.00 17.95 -6.68
C GLU A 86 0.86 16.52 -7.20
N VAL A 87 1.68 16.18 -8.19
CA VAL A 87 1.86 14.82 -8.70
C VAL A 87 3.31 14.43 -8.50
N TRP A 88 3.52 13.21 -8.01
CA TRP A 88 4.85 12.63 -7.96
C TRP A 88 4.81 11.14 -8.28
N GLU A 89 5.93 10.64 -8.79
CA GLU A 89 6.16 9.23 -9.02
C GLU A 89 7.22 8.73 -8.05
N SER A 90 7.00 7.54 -7.48
CA SER A 90 8.00 6.82 -6.71
C SER A 90 8.17 5.39 -7.22
N THR A 91 9.33 4.81 -6.97
CA THR A 91 9.54 3.38 -7.16
C THR A 91 9.96 2.79 -5.83
N ASP A 92 9.14 1.88 -5.33
CA ASP A 92 9.33 1.21 -4.06
C ASP A 92 9.70 -0.25 -4.26
N LEU A 93 10.58 -0.76 -3.40
CA LEU A 93 11.02 -2.14 -3.37
C LEU A 93 10.56 -2.77 -2.07
N HIS A 94 9.63 -3.72 -2.16
CA HIS A 94 9.11 -4.43 -1.00
C HIS A 94 9.68 -5.84 -0.96
N LEU A 95 10.12 -6.25 0.22
CA LEU A 95 10.63 -7.60 0.48
C LEU A 95 9.63 -8.31 1.39
N HIS A 96 9.07 -9.40 0.89
CA HIS A 96 7.98 -10.12 1.53
C HIS A 96 8.41 -11.49 2.01
N CYS A 97 7.83 -11.93 3.14
CA CYS A 97 7.83 -13.31 3.58
C CYS A 97 6.39 -13.81 3.59
N LYS A 98 6.07 -14.75 2.69
CA LYS A 98 4.70 -15.26 2.53
C LYS A 98 4.17 -15.89 3.83
N GLU A 99 5.03 -16.60 4.54
CA GLU A 99 4.66 -17.25 5.80
C GLU A 99 4.29 -16.22 6.89
N TRP A 100 5.01 -15.10 6.98
CA TRP A 100 4.65 -14.03 7.90
C TRP A 100 3.35 -13.35 7.52
N ASP A 101 3.12 -13.10 6.22
CA ASP A 101 1.87 -12.53 5.72
C ASP A 101 0.67 -13.42 6.14
N GLU A 102 0.81 -14.74 5.99
CA GLU A 102 -0.20 -15.74 6.38
C GLU A 102 -0.39 -15.80 7.90
N LEU A 103 0.69 -15.88 8.68
CA LEU A 103 0.65 -15.93 10.15
C LEU A 103 0.01 -14.67 10.74
N LEU A 104 0.46 -13.49 10.34
CA LEU A 104 -0.05 -12.21 10.84
C LEU A 104 -1.53 -12.02 10.47
N SER A 105 -1.92 -12.41 9.25
CA SER A 105 -3.33 -12.33 8.82
C SER A 105 -4.24 -13.29 9.58
N SER A 106 -3.72 -14.44 10.03
CA SER A 106 -4.49 -15.41 10.81
C SER A 106 -4.79 -14.95 12.25
N GLY A 107 -4.02 -13.99 12.77
CA GLY A 107 -4.11 -13.53 14.16
C GLY A 107 -3.57 -14.51 15.20
N VAL A 108 -3.11 -15.69 14.77
CA VAL A 108 -2.55 -16.74 15.65
C VAL A 108 -1.08 -16.93 15.29
N TRP A 109 -0.20 -16.23 16.01
CA TRP A 109 1.25 -16.29 15.79
C TRP A 109 2.00 -16.07 17.10
N GLU A 110 3.15 -16.72 17.21
CA GLU A 110 4.08 -16.51 18.33
C GLU A 110 5.30 -15.71 17.84
N PRO A 111 5.79 -14.73 18.61
CA PRO A 111 6.96 -13.93 18.23
C PRO A 111 8.19 -14.75 17.87
N GLU A 112 8.40 -15.88 18.53
CA GLU A 112 9.55 -16.77 18.33
C GLU A 112 9.57 -17.36 16.91
N VAL A 113 8.41 -17.60 16.30
CA VAL A 113 8.30 -18.10 14.92
C VAL A 113 8.76 -17.02 13.93
N ILE A 114 8.38 -15.76 14.18
CA ILE A 114 8.82 -14.61 13.37
C ILE A 114 10.33 -14.41 13.54
N VAL A 115 10.80 -14.38 14.78
CA VAL A 115 12.22 -14.16 15.12
C VAL A 115 13.11 -15.26 14.57
N GLY A 116 12.67 -16.52 14.64
CA GLY A 116 13.41 -17.67 14.14
C GLY A 116 13.69 -17.61 12.64
N LYS A 117 12.83 -16.93 11.87
CA LYS A 117 12.97 -16.78 10.42
C LYS A 117 13.72 -15.51 9.98
N LEU A 118 13.97 -14.57 10.89
CA LEU A 118 14.72 -13.34 10.60
C LEU A 118 16.10 -13.58 9.97
N PRO A 119 16.91 -14.58 10.40
CA PRO A 119 18.22 -14.82 9.79
C PRO A 119 18.14 -15.13 8.29
N GLU A 120 17.21 -15.99 7.89
CA GLU A 120 16.96 -16.33 6.47
C GLU A 120 16.47 -15.11 5.69
N PHE A 121 15.56 -14.33 6.28
CA PHE A 121 15.08 -13.11 5.67
C PHE A 121 16.20 -12.08 5.48
N PHE A 122 17.08 -11.88 6.47
CA PHE A 122 18.22 -10.98 6.32
C PHE A 122 19.24 -11.47 5.30
N GLN A 123 19.44 -12.78 5.17
CA GLN A 123 20.26 -13.33 4.09
C GLN A 123 19.65 -13.00 2.72
N PHE A 124 18.34 -13.15 2.57
CA PHE A 124 17.61 -12.73 1.38
C PHE A 124 17.76 -11.23 1.10
N VAL A 125 17.58 -10.37 2.10
CA VAL A 125 17.77 -8.91 1.98
C VAL A 125 19.18 -8.58 1.45
N LYS A 126 20.22 -9.21 2.00
CA LYS A 126 21.60 -9.00 1.56
C LYS A 126 21.84 -9.44 0.12
N GLN A 127 21.22 -10.54 -0.33
CA GLN A 127 21.31 -10.97 -1.73
C GLN A 127 20.70 -9.92 -2.67
N VAL A 128 19.52 -9.39 -2.32
CA VAL A 128 18.86 -8.34 -3.10
C VAL A 128 19.69 -7.05 -3.12
N GLN A 129 20.21 -6.63 -1.96
CA GLN A 129 21.10 -5.46 -1.88
C GLN A 129 22.36 -5.63 -2.73
N GLY A 130 22.99 -6.81 -2.70
CA GLY A 130 24.16 -7.13 -3.52
C GLY A 130 23.87 -7.01 -5.01
N PHE A 131 22.73 -7.55 -5.46
CA PHE A 131 22.28 -7.44 -6.85
C PHE A 131 22.05 -5.98 -7.26
N VAL A 132 21.28 -5.21 -6.47
CA VAL A 132 20.99 -3.79 -6.77
C VAL A 132 22.27 -2.96 -6.82
N ALA A 133 23.18 -3.15 -5.87
CA ALA A 133 24.45 -2.43 -5.84
C ALA A 133 25.33 -2.73 -7.08
N GLN A 134 25.28 -3.96 -7.59
CA GLN A 134 25.97 -4.35 -8.82
C GLN A 134 25.37 -3.66 -10.05
N GLU A 135 24.05 -3.72 -10.22
CA GLU A 135 23.36 -3.05 -11.34
C GLU A 135 23.62 -1.54 -11.35
N MET A 136 23.59 -0.89 -10.18
CA MET A 136 23.87 0.53 -10.06
C MET A 136 25.31 0.90 -10.45
N LYS A 137 26.28 0.03 -10.23
CA LYS A 137 27.66 0.24 -10.70
C LYS A 137 27.76 0.12 -12.22
N VAL A 138 27.08 -0.86 -12.81
CA VAL A 138 27.05 -1.05 -14.26
C VAL A 138 26.44 0.17 -14.97
N LEU A 139 25.35 0.73 -14.42
CA LEU A 139 24.71 1.93 -14.97
C LEU A 139 25.58 3.19 -14.90
N LYS A 140 26.42 3.32 -13.87
CA LYS A 140 27.35 4.47 -13.71
C LYS A 140 28.58 4.41 -14.62
N ASN A 141 28.92 3.22 -15.12
CA ASN A 141 30.08 2.98 -15.97
C ASN A 141 29.72 2.90 -17.47
N LYS A 142 28.46 3.18 -17.81
CA LYS A 142 27.96 3.37 -19.17
C LYS A 142 27.79 4.86 -19.43
#